data_AF-A8ULP4-F1
#
_entry.id   AF-A8ULP4-F1
#
_cell.length_a   1.000
_cell.length_b   1.000
_cell.length_c   1.000
_cell.angle_alpha   90.00
_cell.angle_beta   90.00
_cell.angle_gamma   90.00
#
_symmetry.space_group_name_H-M   'P 1'
#
loop_
_entity.id
_entity.type
_entity.pdbx_description
1 polymer ?
#
loop_
_entity_poly.entity_id
_entity_poly.type
_entity_poly.pdbx_seq_one_letter_code
_entity_poly.pdbx_strand_id
1 'polypeptide(L)'
;MKYLFSFILLFPLFCLSQNSLEKQLDSIITSEDATAFLKANTPEEGKLYTFNKERDKTKLADELFKLSKGEKKVFKSDFKKTFYKVIDKAEINHCKFSVIILDGNKTSNQSAKIIRNKVFEQYNEGYKFVDLAKLHSSGPTANIGGDTGWIKLGEVSETFDEEAFNKNRKINEAFIVDDLKHKKYYIVMKTQDKKTIEVITVLKFTEDI
;
A
#
# COMPACT_ATOMS: atom_id res chain seq x y z
N MET A 1 -70.72 36.14 7.99
CA MET A 1 -69.40 36.08 8.66
C MET A 1 -68.64 34.91 8.09
N LYS A 2 -67.57 35.16 7.31
CA LYS A 2 -66.69 34.13 6.73
C LYS A 2 -65.59 33.83 7.75
N TYR A 3 -65.53 32.61 8.27
CA TYR A 3 -64.40 32.14 9.06
C TYR A 3 -63.40 31.47 8.11
N LEU A 4 -62.26 32.12 7.90
CA LEU A 4 -61.11 31.58 7.19
C LEU A 4 -60.21 30.92 8.24
N PHE A 5 -60.35 29.61 8.44
CA PHE A 5 -59.47 28.86 9.35
C PHE A 5 -58.27 28.36 8.53
N SER A 6 -57.11 28.99 8.77
CA SER A 6 -55.84 28.68 8.11
C SER A 6 -55.34 27.29 8.53
N PHE A 7 -55.11 26.42 7.55
CA PHE A 7 -54.54 25.10 7.75
C PHE A 7 -53.02 25.22 7.87
N ILE A 8 -52.48 25.18 9.08
CA ILE A 8 -51.02 25.16 9.33
C ILE A 8 -50.51 23.75 8.97
N LEU A 9 -49.91 23.63 7.79
CA LEU A 9 -49.08 22.49 7.41
C LEU A 9 -47.79 22.52 8.26
N LEU A 10 -47.75 21.71 9.32
CA LEU A 10 -46.50 21.37 9.99
C LEU A 10 -45.64 20.55 9.01
N PHE A 11 -44.66 21.22 8.39
CA PHE A 11 -43.53 20.52 7.79
C PHE A 11 -42.72 19.85 8.91
N PRO A 12 -42.43 18.54 8.85
CA PRO A 12 -41.47 17.95 9.75
C PRO A 12 -40.10 18.55 9.44
N LEU A 13 -39.57 19.32 10.39
CA LEU A 13 -38.16 19.68 10.44
C LEU A 13 -37.38 18.36 10.54
N PHE A 14 -36.84 17.89 9.42
CA PHE A 14 -35.81 16.86 9.44
C PHE A 14 -34.60 17.44 10.20
N CYS A 15 -34.46 17.07 11.47
CA CYS A 15 -33.26 17.35 12.25
C CYS A 15 -32.06 16.68 11.58
N LEU A 16 -31.30 17.44 10.80
CA LEU A 16 -29.97 17.06 10.35
C LEU A 16 -28.99 17.22 11.53
N SER A 17 -29.03 16.28 12.49
CA SER A 17 -27.89 16.09 13.39
C SER A 17 -26.79 15.33 12.63
N GLN A 18 -26.14 16.00 11.69
CA GLN A 18 -24.83 15.55 11.22
C GLN A 18 -23.81 15.97 12.29
N ASN A 19 -23.21 14.99 12.97
CA ASN A 19 -22.13 15.19 13.95
C ASN A 19 -21.06 16.12 13.34
N SER A 20 -20.55 17.07 14.14
CA SER A 20 -19.49 18.00 13.73
C SER A 20 -18.28 17.28 13.12
N LEU A 21 -17.95 16.09 13.63
CA LEU A 21 -16.87 15.26 13.12
C LEU A 21 -17.12 14.75 11.69
N GLU A 22 -18.34 14.29 11.37
CA GLU A 22 -18.62 13.80 10.01
C GLU A 22 -18.44 14.90 8.97
N LYS A 23 -18.84 16.13 9.31
CA LYS A 23 -18.63 17.31 8.46
C LYS A 23 -17.15 17.62 8.29
N GLN A 24 -16.35 17.48 9.36
CA GLN A 24 -14.90 17.61 9.27
C GLN A 24 -14.30 16.54 8.35
N LEU A 25 -14.69 15.27 8.50
CA LEU A 25 -14.24 14.18 7.62
C LEU A 25 -14.64 14.41 6.16
N ASP A 26 -15.81 14.99 5.91
CA ASP A 26 -16.27 15.31 4.55
C ASP A 26 -15.44 16.39 3.88
N SER A 27 -14.87 17.32 4.66
CA SER A 27 -13.98 18.38 4.16
C SER A 27 -12.58 17.90 3.78
N ILE A 28 -12.19 16.68 4.17
CA ILE A 28 -10.87 16.11 3.86
C ILE A 28 -10.86 15.60 2.42
N ILE A 29 -10.03 16.19 1.57
CA ILE A 29 -9.96 15.84 0.14
C ILE A 29 -8.63 15.19 -0.21
N THR A 30 -7.53 15.63 0.42
CA THR A 30 -6.17 15.21 0.08
C THR A 30 -5.53 14.36 1.17
N SER A 31 -4.42 13.68 0.83
CA SER A 31 -3.62 12.93 1.79
C SER A 31 -2.96 13.86 2.82
N GLU A 32 -2.65 15.09 2.40
CA GLU A 32 -2.13 16.16 3.24
C GLU A 32 -3.18 16.61 4.26
N ASP A 33 -4.42 16.86 3.83
CA ASP A 33 -5.54 17.19 4.71
C ASP A 33 -5.79 16.07 5.72
N ALA A 34 -5.78 14.82 5.25
CA ALA A 34 -5.98 13.65 6.11
C ALA A 34 -4.86 13.53 7.15
N THR A 35 -3.61 13.80 6.75
CA THR A 35 -2.46 13.80 7.66
C THR A 35 -2.55 14.93 8.68
N ALA A 36 -2.94 16.14 8.26
CA ALA A 36 -3.15 17.27 9.16
C ALA A 36 -4.29 16.99 10.16
N PHE A 37 -5.39 16.43 9.67
CA PHE A 37 -6.52 16.01 10.49
C PHE A 37 -6.12 14.96 11.54
N LEU A 38 -5.37 13.92 11.15
CA LEU A 38 -4.89 12.89 12.08
C LEU A 38 -3.96 13.45 13.15
N LYS A 39 -3.10 14.42 12.81
CA LYS A 39 -2.23 15.11 13.78
C LYS A 39 -3.01 15.98 14.76
N ALA A 40 -4.07 16.64 14.29
CA ALA A 40 -4.87 17.55 15.12
C ALA A 40 -5.83 16.83 16.08
N ASN A 41 -6.28 15.62 15.73
CA ASN A 41 -7.35 14.93 16.45
C ASN A 41 -6.90 13.71 17.26
N THR A 42 -5.60 13.39 17.28
CA THR A 42 -4.95 12.25 17.95
C THR A 42 -5.88 11.09 18.34
N PRO A 43 -6.58 10.47 17.38
CA PRO A 43 -7.35 9.27 17.67
C PRO A 43 -6.33 8.14 17.92
N GLU A 44 -6.47 7.39 19.01
CA GLU A 44 -5.64 6.19 19.22
C GLU A 44 -5.76 5.17 18.06
N GLU A 45 -6.74 5.34 17.16
CA GLU A 45 -7.05 4.41 16.06
C GLU A 45 -7.12 5.02 14.64
N GLY A 46 -6.76 6.28 14.45
CA GLY A 46 -6.81 6.93 13.14
C GLY A 46 -5.54 6.71 12.32
N LYS A 47 -5.69 6.28 11.06
CA LYS A 47 -4.55 5.99 10.18
C LYS A 47 -4.93 6.07 8.71
N LEU A 48 -3.99 6.52 7.88
CA LEU A 48 -4.05 6.35 6.43
C LEU A 48 -3.56 4.95 6.05
N TYR A 49 -4.40 4.21 5.34
CA TYR A 49 -4.10 2.90 4.80
C TYR A 49 -4.03 2.96 3.28
N THR A 50 -3.13 2.18 2.70
CA THR A 50 -3.08 1.95 1.26
C THR A 50 -3.51 0.52 0.99
N PHE A 51 -4.60 0.36 0.24
CA PHE A 51 -5.08 -0.93 -0.22
C PHE A 51 -4.69 -1.13 -1.68
N ASN A 52 -4.14 -2.30 -1.99
CA ASN A 52 -3.79 -2.75 -3.33
C ASN A 52 -4.75 -3.88 -3.73
N LYS A 53 -5.43 -3.74 -4.88
CA LYS A 53 -6.50 -4.66 -5.29
C LYS A 53 -6.04 -6.11 -5.46
N GLU A 54 -4.77 -6.34 -5.76
CA GLU A 54 -4.20 -7.69 -5.90
C GLU A 54 -3.79 -8.31 -4.57
N ARG A 55 -3.30 -7.51 -3.63
CA ARG A 55 -2.83 -8.00 -2.33
C ARG A 55 -3.97 -8.12 -1.32
N ASP A 56 -4.82 -7.10 -1.24
CA ASP A 56 -5.77 -6.93 -0.15
C ASP A 56 -7.14 -7.50 -0.54
N LYS A 57 -7.33 -8.81 -0.30
CA LYS A 57 -8.52 -9.59 -0.69
C LYS A 57 -9.55 -9.76 0.43
N THR A 58 -9.61 -8.81 1.36
CA THR A 58 -10.59 -8.87 2.47
C THR A 58 -11.95 -8.34 2.02
N LYS A 59 -13.03 -8.78 2.68
CA LYS A 59 -14.37 -8.25 2.41
C LYS A 59 -14.43 -6.72 2.55
N LEU A 60 -13.77 -6.17 3.56
CA LEU A 60 -13.65 -4.72 3.74
C LEU A 60 -12.96 -4.06 2.54
N ALA A 61 -11.81 -4.57 2.11
CA ALA A 61 -11.12 -4.02 0.95
C ALA A 61 -12.01 -4.06 -0.30
N ASP A 62 -12.71 -5.17 -0.56
CA ASP A 62 -13.63 -5.27 -1.68
C ASP A 62 -14.81 -4.29 -1.61
N GLU A 63 -15.32 -3.99 -0.42
CA GLU A 63 -16.31 -2.93 -0.22
C GLU A 63 -15.71 -1.54 -0.48
N LEU A 64 -14.48 -1.28 -0.02
CA LEU A 64 -13.80 0.01 -0.19
C LEU A 64 -13.43 0.29 -1.66
N PHE A 65 -13.02 -0.72 -2.43
CA PHE A 65 -12.73 -0.55 -3.86
C PHE A 65 -13.98 -0.22 -4.70
N LYS A 66 -15.19 -0.51 -4.21
CA LYS A 66 -16.43 -0.10 -4.89
C LYS A 66 -16.74 1.37 -4.70
N LEU A 67 -16.13 2.02 -3.71
CA LEU A 67 -16.32 3.43 -3.44
C LEU A 67 -15.53 4.30 -4.43
N SER A 68 -16.10 5.45 -4.71
CA SER A 68 -15.46 6.56 -5.42
C SER A 68 -14.61 7.40 -4.47
N LYS A 69 -13.69 8.18 -5.03
CA LYS A 69 -12.92 9.16 -4.25
C LYS A 69 -13.88 10.12 -3.51
N GLY A 70 -13.62 10.34 -2.23
CA GLY A 70 -14.41 11.16 -1.32
C GLY A 70 -15.53 10.40 -0.58
N GLU A 71 -15.98 9.26 -1.09
CA GLU A 71 -17.00 8.45 -0.42
C GLU A 71 -16.45 7.76 0.83
N LYS A 72 -17.35 7.45 1.78
CA LYS A 72 -16.99 6.84 3.06
C LYS A 72 -17.89 5.67 3.41
N LYS A 73 -17.29 4.63 4.00
CA LYS A 73 -17.99 3.54 4.67
C LYS A 73 -17.94 3.76 6.18
N VAL A 74 -19.05 3.51 6.86
CA VAL A 74 -19.15 3.64 8.32
C VAL A 74 -19.55 2.31 8.94
N PHE A 75 -18.81 1.88 9.94
CA PHE A 75 -19.13 0.74 10.79
C PHE A 75 -19.44 1.25 12.19
N LYS A 76 -20.58 0.83 12.75
CA LYS A 76 -21.03 1.22 14.08
C LYS A 76 -21.14 -0.05 14.93
N SER A 77 -20.46 -0.05 16.08
CA SER A 77 -20.71 -0.98 17.18
C SER A 77 -21.45 -0.26 18.31
N ASP A 78 -21.68 -0.94 19.43
CA ASP A 78 -22.35 -0.35 20.59
C ASP A 78 -21.52 0.76 21.25
N PHE A 79 -20.19 0.72 21.10
CA PHE A 79 -19.27 1.64 21.77
C PHE A 79 -18.48 2.53 20.82
N LYS A 80 -18.34 2.12 19.56
CA LYS A 80 -17.41 2.77 18.62
C LYS A 80 -18.04 2.96 17.25
N LYS A 81 -17.64 4.04 16.60
CA LYS A 81 -17.97 4.34 15.21
C LYS A 81 -16.69 4.52 14.41
N THR A 82 -16.48 3.66 13.41
CA THR A 82 -15.30 3.69 12.55
C THR A 82 -15.68 4.13 11.13
N PHE A 83 -15.00 5.15 10.66
CA PHE A 83 -15.10 5.71 9.32
C PHE A 83 -13.95 5.24 8.46
N TYR A 84 -14.24 4.90 7.21
CA TYR A 84 -13.27 4.60 6.17
C TYR A 84 -13.59 5.48 4.96
N LYS A 85 -12.86 6.58 4.78
CA LYS A 85 -13.04 7.50 3.64
C LYS A 85 -11.99 7.25 2.59
N VAL A 86 -12.40 7.06 1.33
CA VAL A 86 -11.46 6.96 0.20
C VAL A 86 -10.93 8.35 -0.11
N ILE A 87 -9.67 8.59 0.22
CA ILE A 87 -8.98 9.86 -0.01
C ILE A 87 -8.45 9.91 -1.44
N ASP A 88 -7.94 8.80 -1.93
CA ASP A 88 -7.43 8.72 -3.29
C ASP A 88 -7.66 7.35 -3.91
N LYS A 89 -7.74 7.32 -5.25
CA LYS A 89 -7.97 6.12 -6.04
C LYS A 89 -7.25 6.28 -7.36
N ALA A 90 -6.32 5.37 -7.64
CA ALA A 90 -5.44 5.44 -8.79
C ALA A 90 -5.19 4.05 -9.39
N GLU A 91 -4.91 4.03 -10.68
CA GLU A 91 -4.40 2.85 -11.36
C GLU A 91 -2.89 2.96 -11.50
N ILE A 92 -2.17 2.07 -10.82
CA ILE A 92 -0.71 2.14 -10.73
C ILE A 92 -0.10 0.87 -11.32
N ASN A 93 0.96 1.07 -12.08
CA ASN A 93 1.71 -0.02 -12.67
C ASN A 93 2.63 -0.68 -11.65
N HIS A 94 2.52 -1.99 -11.52
CA HIS A 94 3.36 -2.81 -10.66
C HIS A 94 4.05 -3.90 -11.48
N CYS A 95 5.20 -4.35 -11.01
CA CYS A 95 5.90 -5.52 -11.51
C CYS A 95 6.09 -6.52 -10.37
N LYS A 96 6.35 -7.78 -10.72
CA LYS A 96 6.65 -8.82 -9.74
C LYS A 96 8.07 -9.32 -9.95
N PHE A 97 8.82 -9.45 -8.86
CA PHE A 97 10.20 -9.91 -8.89
C PHE A 97 10.43 -11.01 -7.84
N SER A 98 11.52 -11.73 -8.02
CA SER A 98 12.16 -12.50 -6.96
C SER A 98 13.52 -11.87 -6.66
N VAL A 99 13.87 -11.75 -5.38
CA VAL A 99 15.11 -11.10 -4.94
C VAL A 99 15.91 -11.94 -3.95
N ILE A 100 17.23 -11.93 -4.12
CA ILE A 100 18.20 -12.40 -3.12
C ILE A 100 18.97 -11.18 -2.64
N ILE A 101 18.93 -10.89 -1.34
CA ILE A 101 19.49 -9.66 -0.77
C ILE A 101 20.67 -10.00 0.13
N LEU A 102 21.85 -9.47 -0.16
CA LEU A 102 23.04 -9.57 0.67
C LEU A 102 23.28 -8.22 1.33
N ASP A 103 23.21 -8.19 2.67
CA ASP A 103 23.29 -6.96 3.46
C ASP A 103 24.72 -6.67 3.93
N GLY A 104 25.33 -5.63 3.36
CA GLY A 104 26.65 -5.16 3.74
C GLY A 104 26.73 -4.66 5.17
N ASN A 105 25.61 -4.27 5.80
CA ASN A 105 25.58 -3.87 7.21
C ASN A 105 25.69 -5.07 8.17
N LYS A 106 25.27 -6.27 7.75
CA LYS A 106 25.38 -7.49 8.55
C LYS A 106 26.77 -8.14 8.44
N THR A 107 27.52 -7.80 7.39
CA THR A 107 28.85 -8.31 7.12
C THR A 107 29.79 -7.15 6.77
N SER A 108 30.17 -7.04 5.50
CA SER A 108 30.84 -5.87 4.92
C SER A 108 30.39 -5.73 3.47
N ASN A 109 30.56 -4.54 2.88
CA ASN A 109 30.29 -4.31 1.46
C ASN A 109 31.04 -5.28 0.54
N GLN A 110 32.31 -5.53 0.85
CA GLN A 110 33.15 -6.45 0.09
C GLN A 110 32.66 -7.90 0.23
N SER A 111 32.39 -8.35 1.46
CA SER A 111 31.88 -9.70 1.73
C SER A 111 30.52 -9.93 1.07
N ALA A 112 29.59 -8.99 1.20
CA ALA A 112 28.27 -9.07 0.59
C ALA A 112 28.34 -9.15 -0.95
N LYS A 113 29.22 -8.37 -1.58
CA LYS A 113 29.47 -8.43 -3.02
C LYS A 113 30.06 -9.76 -3.46
N ILE A 114 31.05 -10.30 -2.73
CA ILE A 114 31.66 -11.61 -3.02
C ILE A 114 30.61 -12.72 -2.92
N ILE A 115 29.81 -12.73 -1.84
CA ILE A 115 28.76 -13.73 -1.64
C ILE A 115 27.71 -13.62 -2.76
N ARG A 116 27.25 -12.41 -3.08
CA ARG A 116 26.29 -12.18 -4.17
C ARG A 116 26.80 -12.71 -5.50
N ASN A 117 28.08 -12.47 -5.83
CA ASN A 117 28.67 -12.99 -7.06
C ASN A 117 28.66 -14.53 -7.10
N LYS A 118 29.05 -15.17 -5.99
CA LYS A 118 29.03 -16.63 -5.88
C LYS A 118 27.62 -17.20 -6.02
N VAL A 119 26.62 -16.57 -5.40
CA VAL A 119 25.22 -17.02 -5.53
C VAL A 119 24.69 -16.82 -6.95
N PHE A 120 25.10 -15.74 -7.63
CA PHE A 120 24.73 -15.52 -9.03
C PHE A 120 25.37 -16.53 -9.97
N GLU A 121 26.61 -16.92 -9.71
CA GLU A 121 27.30 -17.99 -10.43
C GLU A 121 26.57 -19.33 -10.24
N GLN A 122 26.20 -19.69 -9.01
CA GLN A 122 25.38 -20.89 -8.76
C GLN A 122 24.04 -20.84 -9.51
N TYR A 123 23.38 -19.68 -9.57
CA TYR A 123 22.17 -19.56 -10.39
C TYR A 123 22.46 -19.89 -11.88
N ASN A 124 23.55 -19.38 -12.42
CA ASN A 124 23.97 -19.65 -13.81
C ASN A 124 24.39 -21.12 -14.04
N GLU A 125 24.83 -21.83 -13.01
CA GLU A 125 25.06 -23.28 -13.03
C GLU A 125 23.76 -24.12 -13.02
N GLY A 126 22.59 -23.47 -12.88
CA GLY A 126 21.28 -24.11 -12.96
C GLY A 126 20.60 -24.37 -11.62
N TYR A 127 21.15 -23.86 -10.51
CA TYR A 127 20.48 -23.94 -9.21
C TYR A 127 19.21 -23.08 -9.21
N LYS A 128 18.15 -23.57 -8.56
CA LYS A 128 16.86 -22.86 -8.53
C LYS A 128 16.97 -21.58 -7.71
N PHE A 129 16.50 -20.47 -8.28
CA PHE A 129 16.48 -19.16 -7.62
C PHE A 129 15.83 -19.21 -6.23
N VAL A 130 14.70 -19.92 -6.09
CA VAL A 130 13.95 -20.05 -4.83
C VAL A 130 14.81 -20.68 -3.72
N ASP A 131 15.61 -21.69 -4.05
CA ASP A 131 16.45 -22.40 -3.09
C ASP A 131 17.63 -21.52 -2.67
N LEU A 132 18.24 -20.83 -3.63
CA LEU A 132 19.30 -19.85 -3.38
C LEU A 132 18.79 -18.67 -2.52
N ALA A 133 17.58 -18.19 -2.77
CA ALA A 133 16.95 -17.14 -1.99
C ALA A 133 16.72 -17.57 -0.53
N LYS A 134 16.18 -18.77 -0.32
CA LYS A 134 15.97 -19.33 1.03
C LYS A 134 17.28 -19.52 1.79
N LEU A 135 18.34 -19.93 1.10
CA LEU A 135 19.63 -20.26 1.72
C LEU A 135 20.49 -19.02 2.01
N HIS A 136 20.49 -18.04 1.10
CA HIS A 136 21.47 -16.94 1.14
C HIS A 136 20.87 -15.55 1.36
N SER A 137 19.58 -15.35 1.08
CA SER A 137 18.98 -14.02 1.19
C SER A 137 18.83 -13.61 2.65
N SER A 138 19.23 -12.39 2.95
CA SER A 138 19.06 -11.74 4.26
C SER A 138 17.82 -10.84 4.33
N GLY A 139 17.02 -10.83 3.25
CA GLY A 139 15.81 -10.03 3.09
C GLY A 139 14.55 -10.70 3.68
N PRO A 140 13.45 -9.94 3.84
CA PRO A 140 12.22 -10.43 4.48
C PRO A 140 11.51 -11.53 3.70
N THR A 141 11.73 -11.62 2.38
CA THR A 141 11.10 -12.59 1.48
C THR A 141 11.94 -13.85 1.25
N ALA A 142 13.09 -13.98 1.92
CA ALA A 142 14.01 -15.12 1.77
C ALA A 142 13.29 -16.47 1.87
N ASN A 143 12.48 -16.62 2.93
CA ASN A 143 11.79 -17.85 3.31
C ASN A 143 10.77 -18.31 2.25
N ILE A 144 10.27 -17.37 1.44
CA ILE A 144 9.29 -17.60 0.37
C ILE A 144 9.94 -17.53 -1.03
N GLY A 145 11.25 -17.73 -1.12
CA GLY A 145 11.96 -17.77 -2.40
C GLY A 145 12.27 -16.40 -3.00
N GLY A 146 12.24 -15.35 -2.18
CA GLY A 146 12.52 -13.99 -2.60
C GLY A 146 11.35 -13.28 -3.27
N ASP A 147 10.16 -13.87 -3.34
CA ASP A 147 8.98 -13.28 -3.98
C ASP A 147 8.60 -11.93 -3.34
N THR A 148 8.68 -10.83 -4.11
CA THR A 148 8.37 -9.47 -3.65
C THR A 148 6.87 -9.19 -3.57
N GLY A 149 6.03 -10.05 -4.16
CA GLY A 149 4.69 -9.64 -4.56
C GLY A 149 4.71 -8.54 -5.63
N TRP A 150 3.55 -7.96 -5.90
CA TRP A 150 3.43 -6.81 -6.80
C TRP A 150 3.97 -5.56 -6.13
N ILE A 151 5.07 -5.04 -6.64
CA ILE A 151 5.69 -3.80 -6.17
C ILE A 151 5.69 -2.74 -7.27
N LYS A 152 5.67 -1.46 -6.88
CA LYS A 152 5.75 -0.32 -7.81
C LYS A 152 7.07 0.43 -7.64
N LEU A 153 7.34 1.29 -8.63
CA LEU A 153 8.46 2.22 -8.59
C LEU A 153 8.41 3.08 -7.32
N GLY A 154 9.56 3.25 -6.66
CA GLY A 154 9.72 3.99 -5.41
C GLY A 154 9.56 3.16 -4.13
N GLU A 155 9.26 1.86 -4.21
CA GLU A 155 9.06 1.01 -3.01
C GLU A 155 10.34 0.36 -2.47
N VAL A 156 11.40 0.24 -3.28
CA VAL A 156 12.65 -0.43 -2.88
C VAL A 156 13.78 0.57 -2.71
N SER A 157 14.33 1.09 -3.81
CA SER A 157 15.30 2.18 -3.83
C SER A 157 15.45 2.73 -5.25
N GLU A 158 15.98 3.94 -5.36
CA GLU A 158 16.21 4.61 -6.66
C GLU A 158 17.08 3.75 -7.59
N THR A 159 18.17 3.18 -7.08
CA THR A 159 19.04 2.28 -7.86
C THR A 159 18.33 1.00 -8.29
N PHE A 160 17.45 0.45 -7.45
CA PHE A 160 16.62 -0.69 -7.83
C PHE A 160 15.63 -0.30 -8.94
N ASP A 161 15.00 0.86 -8.82
CA ASP A 161 14.04 1.35 -9.82
C ASP A 161 14.70 1.55 -11.19
N GLU A 162 15.88 2.16 -11.23
CA GLU A 162 16.66 2.34 -12.44
C GLU A 162 17.00 1.00 -13.12
N GLU A 163 17.47 0.01 -12.37
CA GLU A 163 17.94 -1.25 -12.93
C GLU A 163 16.81 -2.24 -13.24
N ALA A 164 15.76 -2.28 -12.44
CA ALA A 164 14.70 -3.29 -12.50
C ALA A 164 13.42 -2.81 -13.20
N PHE A 165 13.05 -1.53 -13.06
CA PHE A 165 11.84 -0.97 -13.67
C PHE A 165 12.12 -0.19 -14.96
N ASN A 166 13.16 0.66 -14.97
CA ASN A 166 13.39 1.58 -16.09
C ASN A 166 14.15 0.93 -17.26
N LYS A 167 14.81 -0.20 -17.03
CA LYS A 167 15.43 -1.02 -18.08
C LYS A 167 14.47 -2.08 -18.60
N ASN A 168 14.60 -2.42 -19.88
CA ASN A 168 13.79 -3.45 -20.52
C ASN A 168 14.26 -4.86 -20.13
N ARG A 169 13.89 -5.29 -18.92
CA ARG A 169 14.18 -6.63 -18.37
C ARG A 169 13.13 -7.63 -18.83
N LYS A 170 13.58 -8.79 -19.33
CA LYS A 170 12.70 -9.90 -19.72
C LYS A 170 12.26 -10.70 -18.49
N ILE A 171 11.12 -11.38 -18.60
CA ILE A 171 10.68 -12.34 -17.58
C ILE A 171 11.72 -13.47 -17.49
N ASN A 172 12.01 -13.91 -16.27
CA ASN A 172 13.02 -14.91 -15.89
C ASN A 172 14.47 -14.51 -16.21
N GLU A 173 14.73 -13.27 -16.59
CA GLU A 173 16.08 -12.71 -16.66
C GLU A 173 16.55 -12.37 -15.24
N ALA A 174 17.60 -13.04 -14.78
CA ALA A 174 18.28 -12.69 -13.55
C ALA A 174 19.41 -11.70 -13.82
N PHE A 175 19.50 -10.67 -12.99
CA PHE A 175 20.52 -9.63 -13.08
C PHE A 175 20.86 -9.15 -11.66
N ILE A 176 21.86 -8.29 -11.58
CA ILE A 176 22.40 -7.79 -10.32
C ILE A 176 22.09 -6.31 -10.19
N VAL A 177 21.82 -5.88 -8.96
CA VAL A 177 21.70 -4.47 -8.58
C VAL A 177 22.55 -4.21 -7.34
N ASP A 178 23.35 -3.15 -7.36
CA ASP A 178 24.18 -2.73 -6.22
C ASP A 178 23.71 -1.38 -5.68
N ASP A 179 22.97 -1.40 -4.58
CA ASP A 179 22.59 -0.18 -3.86
C ASP A 179 23.65 0.15 -2.82
N LEU A 180 24.65 0.93 -3.24
CA LEU A 180 25.76 1.33 -2.39
C LEU A 180 25.33 2.25 -1.23
N LYS A 181 24.27 3.05 -1.45
CA LYS A 181 23.75 4.00 -0.46
C LYS A 181 23.18 3.27 0.75
N HIS A 182 22.43 2.20 0.52
CA HIS A 182 21.85 1.37 1.58
C HIS A 182 22.68 0.12 1.92
N LYS A 183 23.82 -0.06 1.25
CA LYS A 183 24.72 -1.22 1.36
C LYS A 183 23.99 -2.54 1.12
N LYS A 184 23.11 -2.56 0.12
CA LYS A 184 22.35 -3.75 -0.28
C LYS A 184 22.81 -4.23 -1.65
N TYR A 185 23.09 -5.52 -1.76
CA TYR A 185 23.56 -6.16 -2.98
C TYR A 185 22.52 -7.20 -3.38
N TYR A 186 21.90 -7.01 -4.54
CA TYR A 186 20.76 -7.80 -4.98
C TYR A 186 21.13 -8.73 -6.13
N ILE A 187 20.52 -9.90 -6.13
CA ILE A 187 20.20 -10.63 -7.35
C ILE A 187 18.70 -10.47 -7.55
N VAL A 188 18.29 -10.02 -8.72
CA VAL A 188 16.90 -9.70 -9.05
C VAL A 188 16.51 -10.52 -10.26
N MET A 189 15.33 -11.12 -10.22
CA MET A 189 14.72 -11.79 -11.36
C MET A 189 13.30 -11.26 -11.55
N LYS A 190 12.98 -10.76 -12.74
CA LYS A 190 11.61 -10.34 -13.07
C LYS A 190 10.75 -11.59 -13.29
N THR A 191 9.69 -11.76 -12.51
CA THR A 191 8.84 -12.96 -12.57
C THR A 191 7.52 -12.71 -13.26
N GLN A 192 7.00 -11.47 -13.20
CA GLN A 192 5.84 -11.05 -13.98
C GLN A 192 6.06 -9.65 -14.55
N ASP A 193 5.53 -9.43 -15.74
CA ASP A 193 5.55 -8.11 -16.37
C ASP A 193 4.57 -7.15 -15.71
N LYS A 194 4.61 -5.91 -16.19
CA LYS A 194 3.80 -4.79 -15.75
C LYS A 194 2.31 -5.16 -15.72
N LYS A 195 1.70 -5.03 -14.55
CA LYS A 195 0.25 -5.10 -14.34
C LYS A 195 -0.23 -3.78 -13.78
N THR A 196 -1.25 -3.20 -14.41
CA THR A 196 -1.98 -2.05 -13.86
C THR A 196 -2.90 -2.55 -12.75
N ILE A 197 -2.73 -2.02 -11.55
CA ILE A 197 -3.46 -2.42 -10.35
C ILE A 197 -4.12 -1.18 -9.74
N GLU A 198 -5.40 -1.32 -9.43
CA GLU A 198 -6.14 -0.31 -8.67
C GLU A 198 -5.62 -0.24 -7.23
N VAL A 199 -5.27 0.97 -6.79
CA VAL A 199 -4.78 1.28 -5.45
C VAL A 199 -5.64 2.40 -4.89
N ILE A 200 -6.11 2.22 -3.65
CA ILE A 200 -6.85 3.25 -2.92
C ILE A 200 -6.11 3.64 -1.65
N THR A 201 -6.13 4.93 -1.35
CA THR A 201 -5.69 5.49 -0.07
C THR A 201 -6.93 5.79 0.76
N VAL A 202 -7.01 5.23 1.96
CA VAL A 202 -8.20 5.27 2.82
C VAL A 202 -7.83 5.84 4.17
N LEU A 203 -8.51 6.91 4.58
CA LEU A 203 -8.48 7.42 5.93
C LEU A 203 -9.40 6.58 6.80
N LYS A 204 -8.83 5.82 7.74
CA LYS A 204 -9.56 5.22 8.86
C LYS A 204 -9.57 6.19 10.03
N PHE A 205 -10.71 6.36 10.67
CA PHE A 205 -10.84 7.09 11.93
C PHE A 205 -11.89 6.40 12.80
N THR A 206 -11.63 6.24 14.10
CA THR A 206 -12.61 5.69 15.06
C THR A 206 -12.89 6.71 16.15
N GLU A 207 -14.17 6.89 16.50
CA GLU A 207 -14.62 7.63 17.69
C GLU A 207 -15.43 6.72 18.60
N ASP A 208 -15.47 7.04 19.89
CA ASP A 208 -16.40 6.42 20.84
C ASP A 208 -17.79 7.05 20.69
N ILE A 209 -18.84 6.28 21.06
CA ILE A 209 -20.26 6.67 20.98
C ILE A 209 -20.79 7.05 22.36
#